data_AF-A0AAD7TGP1-F1
#
_entry.id   AF-A0AAD7TGP1-F1
#
_cell.length_a   1.000
_cell.length_b   1.000
_cell.length_c   1.000
_cell.angle_alpha   90.00
_cell.angle_beta   90.00
_cell.angle_gamma   90.00
#
_symmetry.space_group_name_H-M   'P 1'
#
loop_
_entity.id
_entity.type
_entity.pdbx_description
1 polymer ?
#
loop_
_entity_poly.entity_id
_entity_poly.type
_entity_poly.pdbx_seq_one_letter_code
_entity_poly.pdbx_strand_id
1 'polypeptide(L)'
;MDGVAHTFGSATHKEIHFSLNHIRNTESRARDEILGVLTHEMVHCYQYNALGKCPGGLIEGIADWVRLNAGLSPPHWKREAGEKWDAGYQMTAYFLDWIEGRYGDGSIRELNEGMKDKEYDEHIFKDVTGRKISKLWKLYKEHLEGHSTP
;
A
#
# COMPACT_ATOMS: atom_id res chain seq x y z
N MET A 1 -21.09 -1.26 10.05
CA MET A 1 -19.78 -0.90 10.62
C MET A 1 -19.53 0.57 10.35
N ASP A 2 -18.79 1.23 11.24
CA ASP A 2 -18.51 2.67 11.14
C ASP A 2 -17.30 3.00 10.25
N GLY A 3 -16.44 2.00 9.98
CA GLY A 3 -15.33 2.10 9.01
C GLY A 3 -15.75 1.88 7.55
N VAL A 4 -14.77 1.91 6.63
CA VAL A 4 -14.97 1.71 5.18
C VAL A 4 -15.19 0.22 4.87
N ALA A 5 -14.17 -0.59 5.13
CA ALA A 5 -14.19 -2.03 4.99
C ALA A 5 -13.17 -2.65 5.94
N HIS A 6 -13.20 -3.97 6.08
CA HIS A 6 -12.12 -4.73 6.71
C HIS A 6 -12.10 -6.17 6.20
N THR A 7 -10.91 -6.75 6.20
CA THR A 7 -10.67 -8.17 5.95
C THR A 7 -10.37 -8.89 7.25
N PHE A 8 -11.02 -10.03 7.48
CA PHE A 8 -10.68 -10.91 8.60
C PHE A 8 -10.77 -12.39 8.20
N GLY A 9 -10.30 -13.26 9.10
CA GLY A 9 -10.44 -14.70 8.95
C GLY A 9 -9.11 -15.44 9.11
N SER A 10 -9.14 -16.73 8.81
CA SER A 10 -7.99 -17.64 8.91
C SER A 10 -7.15 -17.65 7.64
N ALA A 11 -6.11 -18.49 7.58
CA ALA A 11 -5.33 -18.70 6.36
C ALA A 11 -6.14 -19.36 5.23
N THR A 12 -7.20 -20.10 5.55
CA THR A 12 -7.99 -20.88 4.59
C THR A 12 -9.41 -20.37 4.38
N HIS A 13 -9.83 -19.37 5.17
CA HIS A 13 -11.15 -18.75 5.08
C HIS A 13 -11.02 -17.26 5.35
N LYS A 14 -11.36 -16.42 4.37
CA LYS A 14 -11.29 -14.97 4.45
C LYS A 14 -12.66 -14.37 4.19
N GLU A 15 -12.95 -13.30 4.92
CA GLU A 15 -14.16 -12.51 4.76
C GLU A 15 -13.78 -11.05 4.55
N ILE A 16 -14.45 -10.41 3.60
CA ILE A 16 -14.36 -8.98 3.35
C ILE A 16 -15.71 -8.38 3.70
N HIS A 17 -15.70 -7.44 4.65
CA HIS A 17 -16.90 -6.77 5.13
C HIS A 17 -16.85 -5.32 4.70
N PHE A 18 -17.85 -4.89 3.94
CA PHE A 18 -17.91 -3.54 3.35
C PHE A 18 -19.11 -2.77 3.90
N SER A 19 -18.86 -1.58 4.42
CA SER A 19 -19.87 -0.63 4.85
C SER A 19 -20.79 -0.14 3.73
N LEU A 20 -22.08 -0.51 3.83
CA LEU A 20 -23.14 0.06 2.98
C LEU A 20 -23.27 1.58 3.14
N ASN A 21 -22.95 2.11 4.33
CA ASN A 21 -22.95 3.56 4.55
C ASN A 21 -21.87 4.24 3.70
N HIS A 22 -20.67 3.65 3.58
CA HIS A 22 -19.62 4.18 2.71
C HIS A 22 -20.02 4.12 1.23
N ILE A 23 -20.61 3.02 0.78
CA ILE A 23 -21.12 2.89 -0.60
C ILE A 23 -22.14 3.99 -0.90
N ARG A 24 -23.10 4.22 0.00
CA ARG A 24 -24.08 5.30 -0.15
C ARG A 24 -23.40 6.68 -0.17
N ASN A 25 -22.43 6.93 0.70
CA ASN A 25 -21.73 8.22 0.75
C ASN A 25 -20.84 8.47 -0.48
N THR A 26 -20.56 7.44 -1.28
CA THR A 26 -19.75 7.50 -2.50
C THR A 26 -20.57 7.16 -3.75
N GLU A 27 -21.90 7.29 -3.67
CA GLU A 27 -22.85 6.81 -4.69
C GLU A 27 -22.53 7.28 -6.12
N SER A 28 -22.07 8.53 -6.27
CA SER A 28 -21.71 9.13 -7.56
C SER A 28 -20.57 8.42 -8.30
N ARG A 29 -19.77 7.64 -7.58
CA ARG A 29 -18.62 6.86 -8.07
C ARG A 29 -18.63 5.43 -7.51
N ALA A 30 -19.79 4.91 -7.12
CA ALA A 30 -19.92 3.67 -6.36
C ALA A 30 -19.21 2.49 -7.03
N ARG A 31 -19.30 2.36 -8.36
CA ARG A 31 -18.63 1.28 -9.10
C ARG A 31 -17.12 1.28 -8.87
N ASP A 32 -16.47 2.41 -9.08
CA ASP A 32 -15.01 2.52 -8.98
C ASP A 32 -14.56 2.45 -7.51
N GLU A 33 -15.35 3.00 -6.59
CA GLU A 33 -15.06 2.91 -5.17
C GLU A 33 -15.20 1.48 -4.64
N ILE A 34 -16.24 0.76 -5.07
CA ILE A 34 -16.44 -0.65 -4.70
C ILE A 34 -15.28 -1.50 -5.21
N LEU A 35 -14.92 -1.34 -6.49
CA LEU A 35 -13.79 -2.06 -7.07
C LEU A 35 -12.47 -1.73 -6.37
N GLY A 36 -12.24 -0.45 -6.05
CA GLY A 36 -11.03 -0.02 -5.36
C GLY A 36 -10.90 -0.59 -3.95
N VAL A 37 -11.97 -0.53 -3.15
CA VAL A 37 -11.98 -1.08 -1.79
C VAL A 37 -11.87 -2.61 -1.82
N LEU A 38 -12.61 -3.30 -2.68
CA LEU A 38 -12.49 -4.76 -2.79
C LEU A 38 -11.09 -5.19 -3.25
N THR A 39 -10.45 -4.43 -4.13
CA THR A 39 -9.07 -4.69 -4.55
C THR A 39 -8.12 -4.55 -3.35
N HIS A 40 -8.22 -3.46 -2.59
CA HIS A 40 -7.42 -3.25 -1.38
C HIS A 40 -7.61 -4.40 -0.38
N GLU A 41 -8.84 -4.73 -0.03
CA GLU A 41 -9.15 -5.78 0.94
C GLU A 41 -8.72 -7.17 0.45
N MET A 42 -8.84 -7.45 -0.85
CA MET A 42 -8.35 -8.69 -1.42
C MET A 42 -6.84 -8.85 -1.26
N VAL A 43 -6.07 -7.76 -1.28
CA VAL A 43 -4.62 -7.83 -1.03
C VAL A 43 -4.34 -8.32 0.39
N HIS A 44 -5.11 -7.91 1.39
CA HIS A 44 -4.97 -8.42 2.77
C HIS A 44 -5.22 -9.93 2.88
N CYS A 45 -5.94 -10.55 1.94
CA CYS A 45 -6.10 -12.00 1.88
C CYS A 45 -4.82 -12.74 1.47
N TYR A 46 -3.97 -12.11 0.66
CA TYR A 46 -2.82 -12.76 0.02
C TYR A 46 -1.45 -12.23 0.48
N GLN A 47 -1.37 -10.99 0.96
CA GLN A 47 -0.12 -10.40 1.38
C GLN A 47 0.39 -11.05 2.66
N TYR A 48 1.71 -11.10 2.80
CA TYR A 48 2.35 -11.53 4.01
C TYR A 48 2.49 -10.36 4.98
N ASN A 49 2.38 -10.64 6.28
CA ASN A 49 2.43 -9.62 7.32
C ASN A 49 3.56 -9.82 8.32
N ALA A 50 4.59 -10.58 7.93
CA ALA A 50 5.77 -10.87 8.73
C ALA A 50 5.42 -11.42 10.12
N LEU A 51 4.59 -12.47 10.15
CA LEU A 51 4.08 -13.09 11.38
C LEU A 51 3.33 -12.09 12.30
N GLY A 52 2.65 -11.13 11.70
CA GLY A 52 1.95 -10.05 12.40
C GLY A 52 2.87 -8.96 12.97
N LYS A 53 4.15 -8.91 12.56
CA LYS A 53 5.13 -7.92 13.03
C LYS A 53 5.40 -6.80 12.02
N CYS A 54 4.85 -6.88 10.81
CA CYS A 54 5.00 -5.83 9.81
C CYS A 54 4.34 -4.51 10.28
N PRO A 55 4.97 -3.34 10.05
CA PRO A 55 4.34 -2.05 10.30
C PRO A 55 3.01 -1.93 9.57
N GLY A 56 1.96 -1.49 10.28
CA GLY A 56 0.62 -1.35 9.71
C GLY A 56 0.59 -0.43 8.49
N GLY A 57 1.39 0.65 8.48
CA GLY A 57 1.47 1.52 7.31
C GLY A 57 2.03 0.84 6.05
N LEU A 58 2.94 -0.13 6.19
CA LEU A 58 3.41 -0.91 5.05
C LEU A 58 2.33 -1.90 4.56
N ILE A 59 1.59 -2.52 5.49
CA ILE A 59 0.45 -3.40 5.19
C ILE A 59 -0.64 -2.67 4.41
N GLU A 60 -1.05 -1.48 4.87
CA GLU A 60 -2.03 -0.64 4.16
C GLU A 60 -1.46 -0.10 2.85
N GLY A 61 -0.17 0.26 2.85
CA GLY A 61 0.52 0.81 1.69
C GLY A 61 0.65 -0.16 0.53
N ILE A 62 0.91 -1.45 0.80
CA ILE A 62 0.95 -2.49 -0.25
C ILE A 62 -0.43 -2.71 -0.86
N ALA A 63 -1.47 -2.77 -0.04
CA ALA A 63 -2.85 -2.88 -0.50
C ALA A 63 -3.26 -1.71 -1.41
N ASP A 64 -2.93 -0.48 -1.01
CA ASP A 64 -3.19 0.70 -1.83
C ASP A 64 -2.23 0.85 -3.03
N TRP A 65 -1.02 0.30 -2.97
CA TRP A 65 -0.11 0.23 -4.12
C TRP A 65 -0.67 -0.67 -5.23
N VAL A 66 -1.27 -1.83 -4.89
CA VAL A 66 -1.97 -2.67 -5.87
C VAL A 66 -3.20 -1.94 -6.42
N ARG A 67 -3.99 -1.29 -5.55
CA ARG A 67 -5.15 -0.48 -5.98
C ARG A 67 -4.74 0.63 -6.94
N LEU A 68 -3.62 1.31 -6.68
CA LEU A 68 -3.03 2.33 -7.56
C LEU A 68 -2.71 1.73 -8.93
N ASN A 69 -1.98 0.62 -8.96
CA ASN A 69 -1.55 -0.05 -10.20
C ASN A 69 -2.71 -0.69 -10.99
N ALA A 70 -3.83 -0.98 -10.33
CA ALA A 70 -5.07 -1.39 -10.97
C ALA A 70 -5.84 -0.21 -11.61
N GLY A 71 -5.36 1.04 -11.48
CA GLY A 71 -6.04 2.23 -11.98
C GLY A 71 -7.28 2.62 -11.15
N LEU A 72 -7.32 2.22 -9.87
CA LEU A 72 -8.46 2.41 -8.97
C LEU A 72 -8.19 3.42 -7.84
N SER A 73 -7.18 4.26 -8.00
CA SER A 73 -6.86 5.33 -7.04
C SER A 73 -8.03 6.34 -6.93
N PRO A 74 -8.49 6.67 -5.71
CA PRO A 74 -9.43 7.76 -5.47
C PRO A 74 -8.97 9.10 -6.06
N PRO A 75 -9.89 9.94 -6.59
CA PRO A 75 -9.56 11.24 -7.19
C PRO A 75 -8.88 12.23 -6.24
N HIS A 76 -9.07 12.07 -4.93
CA HIS A 76 -8.47 12.95 -3.93
C HIS A 76 -7.04 12.54 -3.56
N TRP A 77 -6.53 11.42 -4.08
CA TRP A 77 -5.17 10.98 -3.80
C TRP A 77 -4.15 11.91 -4.44
N LYS A 78 -3.09 12.20 -3.71
CA LYS A 78 -2.01 13.07 -4.15
C LYS A 78 -0.67 12.37 -3.96
N ARG A 79 0.19 12.52 -4.97
CA ARG A 79 1.58 12.08 -4.89
C ARG A 79 2.38 13.11 -4.10
N GLU A 80 2.41 12.93 -2.79
CA GLU A 80 3.14 13.78 -1.85
C GLU A 80 3.92 12.92 -0.84
N ALA A 81 4.74 13.57 -0.02
CA ALA A 81 5.43 12.92 1.08
C ALA A 81 5.03 13.58 2.40
N GLY A 82 4.65 12.76 3.37
CA GLY A 82 4.42 13.18 4.75
C GLY A 82 5.67 13.10 5.62
N GLU A 83 5.47 12.96 6.93
CA GLU A 83 6.56 12.87 7.90
C GLU A 83 7.30 11.52 7.81
N LYS A 84 6.56 10.42 7.62
CA LYS A 84 7.08 9.04 7.64
C LYS A 84 6.68 8.25 6.39
N TRP A 85 7.54 7.29 6.02
CA TRP A 85 7.36 6.46 4.82
C TRP A 85 6.24 5.43 4.97
N ASP A 86 5.96 4.97 6.19
CA ASP A 86 4.92 4.01 6.57
C ASP A 86 3.69 4.73 7.15
N ALA A 87 3.29 5.85 6.54
CA ALA A 87 2.04 6.53 6.90
C ALA A 87 0.79 5.74 6.49
N GLY A 88 0.94 4.70 5.68
CA GLY A 88 -0.18 3.93 5.16
C GLY A 88 -0.80 4.56 3.94
N TYR A 89 -1.74 3.82 3.36
CA TYR A 89 -2.59 4.25 2.26
C TYR A 89 -1.81 4.90 1.11
N GLN A 90 -2.36 5.94 0.48
CA GLN A 90 -1.75 6.70 -0.63
C GLN A 90 -0.29 7.12 -0.39
N MET A 91 0.09 7.52 0.82
CA MET A 91 1.44 8.03 1.10
C MET A 91 2.47 6.93 0.88
N THR A 92 2.22 5.77 1.48
CA THR A 92 3.09 4.62 1.31
C THR A 92 2.93 4.02 -0.09
N ALA A 93 1.72 3.98 -0.65
CA ALA A 93 1.47 3.45 -1.99
C ALA A 93 2.27 4.17 -3.09
N TYR A 94 2.26 5.51 -3.13
CA TYR A 94 3.04 6.27 -4.11
C TYR A 94 4.55 6.17 -3.90
N PHE A 95 4.99 5.96 -2.66
CA PHE A 95 6.38 5.69 -2.37
C PHE A 95 6.83 4.31 -2.87
N LEU A 96 6.00 3.27 -2.68
CA LEU A 96 6.25 1.93 -3.21
C LEU A 96 6.23 1.93 -4.76
N ASP A 97 5.32 2.69 -5.36
CA ASP A 97 5.25 2.92 -6.82
C ASP A 97 6.55 3.55 -7.35
N TRP A 98 7.08 4.56 -6.66
CA TRP A 98 8.37 5.15 -6.98
C TRP A 98 9.54 4.18 -6.80
N ILE A 99 9.51 3.32 -5.78
CA ILE A 99 10.51 2.26 -5.60
C ILE A 99 10.47 1.32 -6.82
N GLU A 100 9.31 0.79 -7.20
CA GLU A 100 9.22 -0.16 -8.31
C GLU A 100 9.68 0.45 -9.63
N GLY A 101 9.24 1.66 -9.95
CA GLY A 101 9.70 2.36 -11.16
C GLY A 101 11.21 2.63 -11.18
N ARG A 102 11.89 2.66 -10.03
CA ARG A 102 13.32 2.94 -9.92
C ARG A 102 14.19 1.67 -9.84
N TYR A 103 13.70 0.62 -9.19
CA TYR A 103 14.47 -0.59 -8.88
C TYR A 103 14.03 -1.80 -9.71
N GLY A 104 12.94 -1.67 -10.46
CA GLY A 104 12.48 -2.65 -11.45
C GLY A 104 11.18 -3.34 -11.04
N ASP A 105 10.41 -3.70 -12.05
CA ASP A 105 9.15 -4.44 -11.93
C ASP A 105 9.35 -5.71 -11.08
N GLY A 106 8.49 -5.89 -10.08
CA GLY A 106 8.57 -6.98 -9.12
C GLY A 106 9.23 -6.62 -7.79
N SER A 107 9.83 -5.44 -7.62
CA SER A 107 10.44 -5.02 -6.36
C SER A 107 9.48 -5.13 -5.16
N ILE A 108 8.22 -4.72 -5.32
CA ILE A 108 7.23 -4.79 -4.24
C ILE A 108 6.76 -6.23 -4.00
N ARG A 109 6.71 -7.07 -5.05
CA ARG A 109 6.45 -8.51 -4.92
C ARG A 109 7.55 -9.19 -4.09
N GLU A 110 8.82 -8.92 -4.39
CA GLU A 110 9.98 -9.46 -3.65
C GLU A 110 9.97 -8.99 -2.19
N LEU A 111 9.61 -7.74 -1.95
CA LEU A 111 9.40 -7.21 -0.60
C LEU A 111 8.30 -7.97 0.14
N ASN A 112 7.16 -8.23 -0.50
CA ASN A 112 6.09 -9.04 0.10
C ASN A 112 6.58 -10.47 0.38
N GLU A 113 7.22 -11.13 -0.58
CA GLU A 113 7.76 -12.49 -0.44
C GLU A 113 8.76 -12.61 0.72
N GLY A 114 9.62 -11.60 0.92
CA GLY A 114 10.53 -11.57 2.06
C GLY A 114 9.83 -11.46 3.42
N MET A 115 8.54 -11.12 3.49
CA MET A 115 7.76 -11.11 4.74
C MET A 115 7.05 -12.44 5.04
N LYS A 116 7.24 -13.47 4.21
CA LYS A 116 6.46 -14.71 4.27
C LYS A 116 6.64 -15.50 5.58
N ASP A 117 7.87 -15.87 5.91
CA ASP A 117 8.17 -16.86 6.95
C ASP A 117 9.09 -16.28 8.06
N LYS A 118 9.20 -14.95 8.18
CA LYS A 118 10.05 -14.28 9.18
C LYS A 118 9.40 -13.03 9.76
N GLU A 119 9.83 -12.61 10.94
CA GLU A 119 9.45 -11.32 11.52
C GLU A 119 10.01 -10.16 10.68
N TYR A 120 9.37 -8.99 10.81
CA TYR A 120 9.72 -7.82 10.00
C TYR A 120 11.11 -7.29 10.37
N ASP A 121 11.94 -7.06 9.35
CA ASP A 121 13.22 -6.37 9.44
C ASP A 121 13.29 -5.34 8.31
N GLU A 122 13.60 -4.08 8.64
CA GLU A 122 13.77 -3.01 7.64
C GLU A 122 14.89 -3.30 6.62
N HIS A 123 15.79 -4.25 6.90
CA HIS A 123 16.83 -4.70 5.97
C HIS A 123 16.25 -5.26 4.67
N ILE A 124 14.99 -5.72 4.66
CA ILE A 124 14.32 -6.22 3.46
C ILE A 124 14.34 -5.19 2.31
N PHE A 125 14.22 -3.90 2.62
CA PHE A 125 14.33 -2.84 1.61
C PHE A 125 15.73 -2.76 1.03
N LYS A 126 16.76 -3.04 1.82
CA LYS A 126 18.14 -3.08 1.34
C LYS A 126 18.40 -4.33 0.52
N ASP A 127 17.79 -5.47 0.87
CA ASP A 127 17.90 -6.70 0.08
C ASP A 127 17.32 -6.51 -1.33
N VAL A 128 16.16 -5.84 -1.43
CA VAL A 128 15.47 -5.58 -2.71
C VAL A 128 16.12 -4.43 -3.51
N THR A 129 16.49 -3.33 -2.85
CA THR A 129 16.89 -2.09 -3.56
C THR A 129 18.39 -1.77 -3.48
N GLY A 130 19.15 -2.52 -2.69
CA GLY A 130 20.53 -2.20 -2.30
C GLY A 130 20.65 -1.01 -1.33
N ARG A 131 19.54 -0.41 -0.87
CA ARG A 131 19.54 0.79 -0.02
C ARG A 131 18.65 0.66 1.22
N LYS A 132 19.08 1.29 2.32
CA LYS A 132 18.25 1.40 3.53
C LYS A 132 17.00 2.23 3.27
N ILE A 133 15.90 1.88 3.93
CA ILE A 133 14.61 2.57 3.84
C ILE A 133 14.71 4.09 4.09
N SER A 134 15.52 4.50 5.06
CA SER A 134 15.74 5.93 5.37
C SER A 134 16.36 6.71 4.20
N LYS A 135 17.26 6.07 3.42
CA LYS A 135 17.83 6.67 2.22
C LYS A 135 16.83 6.69 1.07
N LEU A 136 16.03 5.63 0.90
CA LEU A 136 14.95 5.59 -0.09
C LEU A 136 13.93 6.71 0.16
N TRP A 137 13.47 6.87 1.41
CA TRP A 137 12.51 7.91 1.76
C TRP A 137 13.06 9.30 1.51
N LYS A 138 14.32 9.56 1.86
CA LYS A 138 14.99 10.83 1.54
C LYS A 138 15.01 11.09 0.03
N LEU A 139 15.40 10.10 -0.77
CA LEU A 139 15.46 10.22 -2.23
C LEU A 139 14.08 10.45 -2.86
N TYR A 140 13.03 9.82 -2.30
CA TYR A 140 11.66 10.06 -2.75
C TYR A 140 11.21 11.50 -2.49
N LYS A 141 11.49 12.05 -1.29
CA LYS A 141 11.20 13.46 -0.99
C LYS A 141 11.93 14.43 -1.94
N GLU A 142 13.22 14.21 -2.16
CA GLU A 142 14.02 14.97 -3.13
C GLU A 142 13.46 14.85 -4.56
N HIS A 143 12.96 13.67 -4.94
CA HIS A 143 12.33 13.46 -6.24
C HIS A 143 11.05 14.29 -6.39
N LEU A 144 10.20 14.35 -5.37
CA LEU A 144 8.98 15.18 -5.40
C LEU A 144 9.30 16.68 -5.49
N GLU A 145 10.28 17.17 -4.73
CA GLU A 145 10.72 18.57 -4.77
C GLU A 145 11.24 18.95 -6.17
N GLY A 146 12.03 18.08 -6.79
CA GLY A 146 12.57 18.30 -8.14
C GLY A 146 11.54 18.28 -9.27
N HIS A 147 10.35 17.70 -9.05
CA HIS A 147 9.23 17.70 -9.99
C HIS A 147 8.13 18.71 -9.62
N SER A 148 8.33 19.48 -8.54
CA SER A 148 7.39 20.50 -8.06
C SER A 148 7.68 21.90 -8.63
N THR A 149 8.56 22.01 -9.63
CA THR A 149 8.79 23.27 -10.36
C THR A 149 7.89 23.32 -11.61
N PRO A 150 7.15 24.43 -11.84
CA PRO A 150 6.20 24.56 -12.95
C PRO A 150 6.86 24.51 -14.33
#